data_AF-A0A6J4FYZ8-F1
#
_entry.id   AF-A0A6J4FYZ8-F1
#
_cell.length_a   1.000
_cell.length_b   1.000
_cell.length_c   1.000
_cell.angle_alpha   90.00
_cell.angle_beta   90.00
_cell.angle_gamma   90.00
#
_symmetry.space_group_name_H-M   'P 1'
#
loop_
_entity.id
_entity.type
_entity.pdbx_description
1 polymer ?
#
loop_
_entity_poly.entity_id
_entity_poly.type
_entity_poly.pdbx_seq_one_letter_code
_entity_poly.pdbx_strand_id
1 'polypeptide(L)'
;MASTPEWADMDFLAQAPTRETARDLCLLINDLCALDKIRQVVVLEDTLDHPERSLLFYAYRQVRDRPWLAEPVRDMFRYVTYGYGLSELSQVDRLLESRIATMAEEDRREIRDILAHWADDETREDLRQRLNDVAADKVLVLRALRNGLTGHLGGAAPQISADNARFSLPKHLRLDYDELLDLIANSVRIRVGGADELILPIDPIDPARYDYDRRMARRLREEKEEVEETVEPVPDLEGRLNAIAQGWANDDPDWCQWVDRLAGYLQVIRERSLKELLRLVDKEHWAISLLGLPTPVVSRIFGLMSNGAQASLLRDMENHCDFDGICLTHGHVSRTRESVLQVIEQKGLADGGAARLKTIMHAPLGYEAFDALATLDDGELNALWRQTSKDTVGTALLGTSIEVAVRLLDRLSEDARQMMLDDMESLSAEKTTADIQQAQRDVLMSWDDDATMDETLAGIRAILAESAS
;
A
#
# COMPACT_ATOMS: atom_id res chain seq x y z
N MET A 1 -26.54 41.46 5.27
CA MET A 1 -27.15 41.37 3.94
C MET A 1 -27.68 39.96 3.82
N ALA A 2 -28.99 39.78 3.75
CA ALA A 2 -29.58 38.44 3.64
C ALA A 2 -29.31 37.91 2.21
N SER A 3 -28.62 36.78 2.10
CA SER A 3 -28.46 36.03 0.86
C SER A 3 -29.84 35.70 0.28
N THR A 4 -30.01 35.77 -1.03
CA THR A 4 -31.27 35.35 -1.68
C THR A 4 -31.44 33.83 -1.53
N PRO A 5 -32.69 33.30 -1.51
CA PRO A 5 -32.98 31.89 -1.23
C PRO A 5 -32.19 30.92 -2.12
N GLU A 6 -32.09 31.20 -3.42
CA GLU A 6 -31.33 30.38 -4.38
C GLU A 6 -29.83 30.25 -4.04
N TRP A 7 -29.23 31.25 -3.36
CA TRP A 7 -27.82 31.19 -2.96
C TRP A 7 -27.62 30.39 -1.68
N ALA A 8 -28.55 30.46 -0.73
CA ALA A 8 -28.50 29.67 0.49
C ALA A 8 -28.59 28.15 0.20
N ASP A 9 -29.42 27.77 -0.76
CA ASP A 9 -29.58 26.36 -1.19
C ASP A 9 -28.28 25.83 -1.82
N MET A 10 -27.65 26.65 -2.66
CA MET A 10 -26.38 26.30 -3.32
C MET A 10 -25.22 26.21 -2.33
N ASP A 11 -25.18 27.08 -1.33
CA ASP A 11 -24.16 27.06 -0.28
C ASP A 11 -24.29 25.79 0.60
N PHE A 12 -25.50 25.41 1.00
CA PHE A 12 -25.73 24.19 1.78
C PHE A 12 -25.33 22.93 1.00
N LEU A 13 -25.71 22.87 -0.28
CA LEU A 13 -25.35 21.75 -1.16
C LEU A 13 -23.85 21.73 -1.49
N ALA A 14 -23.19 22.88 -1.60
CA ALA A 14 -21.73 22.97 -1.79
C ALA A 14 -20.96 22.42 -0.58
N GLN A 15 -21.55 22.47 0.62
CA GLN A 15 -20.98 21.89 1.83
C GLN A 15 -21.18 20.36 1.94
N ALA A 16 -21.80 19.72 0.94
CA ALA A 16 -21.98 18.29 0.92
C ALA A 16 -20.65 17.52 1.03
N PRO A 17 -20.64 16.41 1.78
CA PRO A 17 -19.49 15.52 1.80
C PRO A 17 -19.30 14.85 0.44
N THR A 18 -18.04 14.77 0.01
CA THR A 18 -17.65 14.08 -1.23
C THR A 18 -16.71 12.90 -0.91
N ARG A 19 -16.45 12.04 -1.90
CA ARG A 19 -15.43 10.99 -1.75
C ARG A 19 -14.05 11.58 -1.42
N GLU A 20 -13.73 12.77 -1.94
CA GLU A 20 -12.50 13.48 -1.58
C GLU A 20 -12.52 13.98 -0.13
N THR A 21 -13.66 14.45 0.37
CA THR A 21 -13.83 14.81 1.80
C THR A 21 -13.58 13.61 2.70
N ALA A 22 -14.15 12.46 2.36
CA ALA A 22 -13.94 11.20 3.07
C ALA A 22 -12.47 10.75 3.04
N ARG A 23 -11.83 10.85 1.88
CA ARG A 23 -10.41 10.54 1.70
C ARG A 23 -9.52 11.41 2.57
N ASP A 24 -9.68 12.72 2.46
CA ASP A 24 -8.90 13.69 3.19
C ASP A 24 -9.12 13.53 4.71
N LEU A 25 -10.34 13.19 5.16
CA LEU A 25 -10.62 12.87 6.56
C LEU A 25 -9.84 11.65 7.05
N CYS A 26 -9.87 10.53 6.31
CA CYS A 26 -9.13 9.32 6.69
C CYS A 26 -7.62 9.57 6.78
N LEU A 27 -7.05 10.31 5.82
CA LEU A 27 -5.62 10.63 5.80
C LEU A 27 -5.23 11.62 6.90
N LEU A 28 -6.07 12.63 7.16
CA LEU A 28 -5.86 13.57 8.26
C LEU A 28 -5.92 12.85 9.62
N ILE A 29 -6.88 11.93 9.83
CA ILE A 29 -6.95 11.09 11.04
C ILE A 29 -5.65 10.29 11.19
N ASN A 30 -5.19 9.61 10.14
CA ASN A 30 -3.95 8.84 10.18
C ASN A 30 -2.75 9.72 10.60
N ASP A 31 -2.58 10.87 9.97
CA ASP A 31 -1.40 11.71 10.20
C ASP A 31 -1.44 12.38 11.58
N LEU A 32 -2.60 12.86 12.04
CA LEU A 32 -2.74 13.44 13.39
C LEU A 32 -2.57 12.38 14.49
N CYS A 33 -3.18 11.19 14.33
CA CYS A 33 -2.97 10.07 15.25
C CYS A 33 -1.51 9.62 15.29
N ALA A 34 -0.81 9.64 14.15
CA ALA A 34 0.60 9.33 14.10
C ALA A 34 1.42 10.35 14.90
N LEU A 35 1.20 11.66 14.70
CA LEU A 35 1.87 12.72 15.46
C LEU A 35 1.65 12.59 16.97
N ASP A 36 0.43 12.28 17.39
CA ASP A 36 0.09 12.02 18.79
C ASP A 36 0.87 10.81 19.35
N LYS A 37 0.92 9.68 18.61
CA LYS A 37 1.66 8.47 19.03
C LYS A 37 3.16 8.71 19.19
N ILE A 38 3.76 9.47 18.28
CA ILE A 38 5.20 9.81 18.36
C ILE A 38 5.49 10.97 19.32
N ARG A 39 4.47 11.44 20.07
CA ARG A 39 4.55 12.51 21.08
C ARG A 39 5.09 13.83 20.53
N GLN A 40 4.77 14.16 19.29
CA GLN A 40 5.08 15.45 18.68
C GLN A 40 4.04 16.50 19.10
N VAL A 41 3.89 16.68 20.41
CA VAL A 41 2.83 17.49 21.03
C VAL A 41 2.89 18.93 20.52
N VAL A 42 4.08 19.54 20.46
CA VAL A 42 4.25 20.94 20.00
C VAL A 42 3.77 21.12 18.55
N VAL A 43 4.13 20.20 17.65
CA VAL A 43 3.71 20.24 16.24
C VAL A 43 2.20 20.02 16.11
N LEU A 44 1.65 19.14 16.95
CA LEU A 44 0.22 18.84 16.97
C LEU A 44 -0.57 20.05 17.49
N GLU A 45 -0.15 20.68 18.58
CA GLU A 45 -0.73 21.92 19.11
C GLU A 45 -0.73 23.03 18.06
N ASP A 46 0.43 23.32 17.44
CA ASP A 46 0.53 24.33 16.39
C ASP A 46 -0.34 23.98 15.17
N THR A 47 -0.45 22.70 14.81
CA THR A 47 -1.32 22.23 13.71
C THR A 47 -2.78 22.55 13.98
N LEU A 48 -3.22 22.38 15.23
CA LEU A 48 -4.62 22.53 15.63
C LEU A 48 -4.98 23.99 15.89
N ASP A 49 -4.07 24.76 16.46
CA ASP A 49 -4.26 26.18 16.75
C ASP A 49 -4.13 27.06 15.52
N HIS A 50 -3.19 26.71 14.64
CA HIS A 50 -2.87 27.44 13.43
C HIS A 50 -3.01 26.55 12.18
N PRO A 51 -4.22 26.08 11.84
CA PRO A 51 -4.44 25.23 10.66
C PRO A 51 -4.00 25.92 9.35
N GLU A 52 -3.99 27.25 9.30
CA GLU A 52 -3.47 28.03 8.18
C GLU A 52 -1.96 27.87 7.98
N ARG A 53 -1.22 27.51 9.04
CA ARG A 53 0.22 27.22 9.00
C ARG A 53 0.51 25.72 8.84
N SER A 54 -0.51 24.87 8.92
CA SER A 54 -0.35 23.41 8.86
C SER A 54 -0.37 22.89 7.44
N LEU A 55 0.69 22.18 7.05
CA LEU A 55 0.73 21.44 5.78
C LEU A 55 -0.32 20.34 5.72
N LEU A 56 -0.72 19.76 6.87
CA LEU A 56 -1.76 18.74 6.92
C LEU A 56 -3.12 19.33 6.52
N PHE A 57 -3.54 20.42 7.14
CA PHE A 57 -4.83 21.06 6.79
C PHE A 57 -4.82 21.67 5.39
N TYR A 58 -3.67 22.09 4.88
CA TYR A 58 -3.57 22.54 3.49
C TYR A 58 -3.72 21.40 2.48
N ALA A 59 -3.00 20.29 2.67
CA ALA A 59 -3.08 19.14 1.79
C ALA A 59 -4.46 18.48 1.82
N TYR A 60 -5.05 18.39 3.01
CA TYR A 60 -6.38 17.83 3.25
C TYR A 60 -7.46 18.92 3.22
N ARG A 61 -7.40 19.77 2.19
CA ARG A 61 -8.25 20.97 2.04
C ARG A 61 -9.74 20.66 2.07
N GLN A 62 -10.16 19.46 1.64
CA GLN A 62 -11.58 19.12 1.65
C GLN A 62 -12.13 19.01 3.08
N VAL A 63 -11.28 18.74 4.07
CA VAL A 63 -11.64 18.85 5.49
C VAL A 63 -11.56 20.29 5.95
N ARG A 64 -10.44 20.99 5.67
CA ARG A 64 -10.20 22.38 6.11
C ARG A 64 -11.30 23.34 5.67
N ASP A 65 -11.73 23.24 4.42
CA ASP A 65 -12.65 24.19 3.79
C ASP A 65 -14.13 23.93 4.18
N ARG A 66 -14.39 22.92 5.02
CA ARG A 66 -15.71 22.57 5.55
C ARG A 66 -15.76 22.83 7.06
N PRO A 67 -16.29 23.97 7.52
CA PRO A 67 -16.30 24.34 8.95
C PRO A 67 -16.98 23.28 9.82
N TRP A 68 -18.06 22.68 9.31
CA TRP A 68 -18.81 21.63 10.01
C TRP A 68 -17.97 20.38 10.32
N LEU A 69 -16.83 20.18 9.63
CA LEU A 69 -15.91 19.06 9.83
C LEU A 69 -14.57 19.51 10.44
N ALA A 70 -13.99 20.61 9.94
CA ALA A 70 -12.71 21.14 10.42
C ALA A 70 -12.74 21.49 11.92
N GLU A 71 -13.80 22.16 12.38
CA GLU A 71 -13.93 22.53 13.79
C GLU A 71 -14.01 21.30 14.71
N PRO A 72 -14.92 20.32 14.48
CA PRO A 72 -14.92 19.09 15.28
C PRO A 72 -13.58 18.35 15.29
N VAL A 73 -12.90 18.22 14.13
CA VAL A 73 -11.59 17.56 14.08
C VAL A 73 -10.59 18.28 14.99
N ARG A 74 -10.48 19.61 14.85
CA ARG A 74 -9.56 20.41 15.64
C ARG A 74 -9.88 20.32 17.12
N ASP A 75 -11.12 20.56 17.50
CA ASP A 75 -11.54 20.54 18.90
C ASP A 75 -11.26 19.19 19.54
N MET A 76 -11.59 18.08 18.86
CA MET A 76 -11.34 16.75 19.41
C MET A 76 -9.87 16.46 19.59
N PHE A 77 -9.04 16.75 18.58
CA PHE A 77 -7.60 16.54 18.73
C PHE A 77 -7.00 17.47 19.78
N ARG A 78 -7.46 18.73 19.92
CA ARG A 78 -7.06 19.60 21.03
C ARG A 78 -7.39 18.99 22.39
N TYR A 79 -8.60 18.46 22.54
CA TYR A 79 -9.00 17.78 23.78
C TYR A 79 -8.11 16.56 24.09
N VAL A 80 -7.72 15.79 23.07
CA VAL A 80 -6.79 14.67 23.20
C VAL A 80 -5.38 15.14 23.57
N THR A 81 -4.87 16.19 22.90
CA THR A 81 -3.48 16.66 23.02
C THR A 81 -3.22 17.47 24.30
N TYR A 82 -4.08 18.42 24.66
CA TYR A 82 -3.86 19.30 25.81
C TYR A 82 -4.16 18.64 27.16
N GLY A 83 -4.58 17.37 27.17
CA GLY A 83 -4.73 16.61 28.41
C GLY A 83 -5.64 17.28 29.44
N TYR A 84 -6.78 17.83 29.00
CA TYR A 84 -7.81 18.45 29.87
C TYR A 84 -8.52 17.44 30.81
N GLY A 85 -7.78 16.48 31.37
CA GLY A 85 -8.27 15.51 32.35
C GLY A 85 -9.13 14.39 31.79
N LEU A 86 -9.25 14.27 30.46
CA LEU A 86 -10.10 13.29 29.79
C LEU A 86 -9.28 12.22 29.07
N SER A 87 -8.51 11.44 29.82
CA SER A 87 -7.92 10.18 29.29
C SER A 87 -8.98 9.08 29.12
N GLU A 88 -10.25 9.36 29.43
CA GLU A 88 -11.35 8.40 29.32
C GLU A 88 -12.04 8.53 27.96
N LEU A 89 -11.92 7.47 27.17
CA LEU A 89 -12.63 7.23 25.91
C LEU A 89 -14.13 7.59 25.97
N SER A 90 -14.77 7.43 27.13
CA SER A 90 -16.19 7.75 27.37
C SER A 90 -16.55 9.24 27.28
N GLN A 91 -15.57 10.13 27.47
CA GLN A 91 -15.78 11.58 27.49
C GLN A 91 -15.62 12.17 26.09
N VAL A 92 -14.63 11.71 25.33
CA VAL A 92 -14.46 12.05 23.91
C VAL A 92 -15.65 11.56 23.10
N ASP A 93 -16.12 10.35 23.36
CA ASP A 93 -17.33 9.79 22.70
C ASP A 93 -18.57 10.65 22.97
N ARG A 94 -18.79 11.09 24.22
CA ARG A 94 -19.89 11.99 24.60
C ARG A 94 -19.79 13.36 23.95
N LEU A 95 -18.60 13.94 23.86
CA LEU A 95 -18.37 15.24 23.21
C LEU A 95 -18.71 15.17 21.72
N LEU A 96 -18.26 14.11 21.04
CA LEU A 96 -18.55 13.88 19.63
C LEU A 96 -20.03 13.63 19.38
N GLU A 97 -20.69 12.81 20.20
CA GLU A 97 -22.16 12.61 20.10
C GLU A 97 -22.93 13.91 20.31
N SER A 98 -22.52 14.73 21.27
CA SER A 98 -23.10 16.06 21.48
C SER A 98 -22.93 16.97 20.26
N ARG A 99 -21.74 16.96 19.64
CA ARG A 99 -21.45 17.76 18.44
C ARG A 99 -22.23 17.27 17.22
N ILE A 100 -22.34 15.95 17.03
CA ILE A 100 -23.17 15.33 15.99
C ILE A 100 -24.63 15.72 16.16
N ALA A 101 -25.16 15.65 17.38
CA ALA A 101 -26.54 16.02 17.67
C ALA A 101 -26.81 17.52 17.42
N THR A 102 -25.85 18.37 17.79
CA THR A 102 -25.92 19.83 17.57
C THR A 102 -25.96 20.15 16.08
N MET A 103 -25.02 19.59 15.30
CA MET A 103 -24.97 19.75 13.85
C MET A 103 -26.27 19.29 13.17
N ALA A 104 -26.78 18.12 13.56
CA ALA A 104 -28.01 17.59 13.01
C ALA A 104 -29.24 18.46 13.31
N GLU A 105 -29.26 19.19 14.43
CA GLU A 105 -30.32 20.15 14.76
C GLU A 105 -30.14 21.48 14.01
N GLU A 106 -28.90 21.95 13.84
CA GLU A 106 -28.56 23.13 13.05
C GLU A 106 -28.95 22.94 11.58
N ASP A 107 -28.52 21.85 10.95
CA ASP A 107 -28.92 21.49 9.58
C ASP A 107 -30.45 21.37 9.47
N ARG A 108 -31.14 20.75 10.44
CA ARG A 108 -32.61 20.66 10.43
C ARG A 108 -33.31 22.01 10.55
N ARG A 109 -32.69 22.99 11.22
CA ARG A 109 -33.21 24.36 11.28
C ARG A 109 -32.97 25.07 9.96
N GLU A 110 -31.76 24.98 9.42
CA GLU A 110 -31.38 25.61 8.15
C GLU A 110 -32.22 25.08 6.98
N ILE A 111 -32.42 23.76 6.89
CA ILE A 111 -33.29 23.15 5.87
C ILE A 111 -34.74 23.66 5.99
N ARG A 112 -35.26 23.85 7.21
CA ARG A 112 -36.60 24.43 7.40
C ARG A 112 -36.66 25.87 6.92
N ASP A 113 -35.63 26.67 7.21
CA ASP A 113 -35.56 28.08 6.82
C ASP A 113 -35.41 28.24 5.30
N ILE A 114 -34.61 27.39 4.67
CA ILE A 114 -34.49 27.26 3.21
C ILE A 114 -35.87 26.96 2.59
N LEU A 115 -36.50 25.87 3.03
CA LEU A 115 -37.76 25.40 2.44
C LEU A 115 -38.95 26.32 2.72
N ALA A 116 -38.89 27.17 3.75
CA ALA A 116 -39.98 28.10 4.11
C ALA A 116 -40.29 29.12 3.00
N HIS A 117 -39.34 29.36 2.09
CA HIS A 117 -39.47 30.32 0.98
C HIS A 117 -39.90 29.67 -0.33
N TRP A 118 -40.06 28.35 -0.36
CA TRP A 118 -40.42 27.58 -1.54
C TRP A 118 -41.92 27.24 -1.56
N ALA A 119 -42.54 27.32 -2.75
CA ALA A 119 -43.91 26.86 -2.94
C ALA A 119 -44.02 25.34 -2.72
N ASP A 120 -45.15 24.87 -2.19
CA ASP A 120 -45.40 23.43 -2.03
C ASP A 120 -45.69 22.79 -3.39
N ASP A 121 -44.64 22.38 -4.10
CA ASP A 121 -44.68 21.65 -5.36
C ASP A 121 -43.62 20.53 -5.41
N GLU A 122 -43.57 19.80 -6.53
CA GLU A 122 -42.65 18.69 -6.75
C GLU A 122 -41.16 19.10 -6.66
N THR A 123 -40.84 20.35 -7.01
CA THR A 123 -39.46 20.86 -6.96
C THR A 123 -38.99 21.09 -5.52
N ARG A 124 -39.90 21.51 -4.64
CA ARG A 124 -39.62 21.64 -3.21
C ARG A 124 -39.36 20.30 -2.54
N GLU A 125 -40.09 19.25 -2.91
CA GLU A 125 -39.87 17.92 -2.33
C GLU A 125 -38.57 17.27 -2.82
N ASP A 126 -38.19 17.44 -4.10
CA ASP A 126 -36.88 17.03 -4.61
C ASP A 126 -35.73 17.75 -3.88
N LEU A 127 -35.83 19.08 -3.75
CA LEU A 127 -34.85 19.87 -3.00
C LEU A 127 -34.76 19.42 -1.54
N ARG A 128 -35.91 19.23 -0.88
CA ARG A 128 -35.96 18.73 0.49
C ARG A 128 -35.25 17.38 0.63
N GLN A 129 -35.47 16.45 -0.29
CA GLN A 129 -34.81 15.15 -0.26
C GLN A 129 -33.29 15.30 -0.36
N ARG A 130 -32.81 16.07 -1.34
CA ARG A 130 -31.38 16.34 -1.54
C ARG A 130 -30.72 17.00 -0.33
N LEU A 131 -31.38 17.99 0.28
CA LEU A 131 -30.88 18.65 1.49
C LEU A 131 -30.81 17.69 2.69
N ASN A 132 -31.81 16.82 2.86
CA ASN A 132 -31.80 15.80 3.92
C ASN A 132 -30.71 14.75 3.69
N ASP A 133 -30.47 14.34 2.44
CA ASP A 133 -29.41 13.39 2.10
C ASP A 133 -28.03 13.99 2.45
N VAL A 134 -27.81 15.28 2.14
CA VAL A 134 -26.58 15.99 2.51
C VAL A 134 -26.41 16.07 4.04
N ALA A 135 -27.46 16.43 4.77
CA ALA A 135 -27.42 16.48 6.24
C ALA A 135 -27.15 15.09 6.86
N ALA A 136 -27.75 14.04 6.30
CA ALA A 136 -27.51 12.67 6.73
C ALA A 136 -26.05 12.25 6.49
N ASP A 137 -25.49 12.58 5.34
CA ASP A 137 -24.10 12.28 5.01
C ASP A 137 -23.13 13.04 5.93
N LYS A 138 -23.36 14.31 6.24
CA LYS A 138 -22.55 15.08 7.20
C LYS A 138 -22.49 14.38 8.57
N VAL A 139 -23.64 13.92 9.07
CA VAL A 139 -23.73 13.15 10.32
C VAL A 139 -22.93 11.85 10.25
N LEU A 140 -23.02 11.11 9.14
CA LEU A 140 -22.31 9.84 8.96
C LEU A 140 -20.79 10.06 8.87
N VAL A 141 -20.33 11.15 8.26
CA VAL A 141 -18.91 11.54 8.23
C VAL A 141 -18.40 11.91 9.63
N LEU A 142 -19.18 12.64 10.44
CA LEU A 142 -18.80 12.92 11.82
C LEU A 142 -18.77 11.66 12.69
N ARG A 143 -19.67 10.69 12.44
CA ARG A 143 -19.60 9.37 13.08
C ARG A 143 -18.36 8.57 12.65
N ALA A 144 -17.92 8.71 11.41
CA ALA A 144 -16.66 8.11 10.96
C ALA A 144 -15.45 8.71 11.69
N LEU A 145 -15.39 10.04 11.84
CA LEU A 145 -14.41 10.70 12.69
C LEU A 145 -14.43 10.14 14.11
N ARG A 146 -15.62 10.00 14.71
CA ARG A 146 -15.79 9.43 16.04
C ARG A 146 -15.19 8.03 16.15
N ASN A 147 -15.53 7.13 15.23
CA ASN A 147 -15.04 5.77 15.28
C ASN A 147 -13.51 5.68 15.06
N GLY A 148 -12.94 6.56 14.23
CA GLY A 148 -11.49 6.66 14.09
C GLY A 148 -10.80 7.11 15.38
N LEU A 149 -11.29 8.18 16.01
CA LEU A 149 -10.75 8.71 17.26
C LEU A 149 -10.90 7.75 18.45
N THR A 150 -12.07 7.13 18.58
CA THR A 150 -12.33 6.13 19.61
C THR A 150 -11.39 4.92 19.44
N GLY A 151 -11.13 4.49 18.20
CA GLY A 151 -10.13 3.46 17.93
C GLY A 151 -8.72 3.86 18.38
N HIS A 152 -8.29 5.09 18.05
CA HIS A 152 -6.99 5.62 18.47
C HIS A 152 -6.83 5.67 19.99
N LEU A 153 -7.83 6.21 20.69
CA LEU A 153 -7.84 6.28 22.16
C LEU A 153 -7.93 4.89 22.81
N GLY A 154 -8.54 3.93 22.13
CA GLY A 154 -8.50 2.51 22.49
C GLY A 154 -7.14 1.83 22.28
N GLY A 155 -6.14 2.56 21.78
CA GLY A 155 -4.77 2.10 21.60
C GLY A 155 -4.41 1.70 20.18
N ALA A 156 -5.34 1.77 19.22
CA ALA A 156 -5.10 1.36 17.84
C ALA A 156 -3.92 2.12 17.19
N ALA A 157 -3.31 1.48 16.19
CA ALA A 157 -2.33 2.13 15.33
C ALA A 157 -3.02 3.20 14.45
N PRO A 158 -2.32 4.28 14.03
CA PRO A 158 -2.92 5.35 13.24
C PRO A 158 -3.64 4.87 11.96
N GLN A 159 -3.05 3.89 11.27
CA GLN A 159 -3.64 3.27 10.09
C GLN A 159 -4.97 2.54 10.40
N ILE A 160 -5.04 1.86 11.54
CA ILE A 160 -6.26 1.18 12.00
C ILE A 160 -7.32 2.21 12.38
N SER A 161 -6.93 3.33 12.99
CA SER A 161 -7.85 4.44 13.28
C SER A 161 -8.44 5.02 11.99
N ALA A 162 -7.64 5.18 10.94
CA ALA A 162 -8.11 5.62 9.64
C ALA A 162 -9.04 4.59 8.96
N ASP A 163 -8.73 3.29 9.07
CA ASP A 163 -9.59 2.23 8.54
C ASP A 163 -10.93 2.13 9.30
N ASN A 164 -10.92 2.31 10.62
CA ASN A 164 -12.15 2.38 11.43
C ASN A 164 -13.06 3.53 10.97
N ALA A 165 -12.47 4.69 10.66
CA ALA A 165 -13.20 5.80 10.06
C ALA A 165 -13.74 5.41 8.67
N ARG A 166 -12.89 4.86 7.80
CA ARG A 166 -13.26 4.42 6.44
C ARG A 166 -14.44 3.44 6.46
N PHE A 167 -14.39 2.43 7.31
CA PHE A 167 -15.43 1.40 7.42
C PHE A 167 -16.77 1.96 7.90
N SER A 168 -16.75 3.09 8.60
CA SER A 168 -17.93 3.77 9.13
C SER A 168 -18.58 4.74 8.13
N LEU A 169 -17.89 5.07 7.03
CA LEU A 169 -18.41 5.95 6.00
C LEU A 169 -19.55 5.30 5.19
N PRO A 170 -20.47 6.12 4.63
CA PRO A 170 -21.47 5.66 3.66
C PRO A 170 -20.82 4.97 2.45
N LYS A 171 -21.50 3.98 1.85
CA LYS A 171 -20.94 3.20 0.74
C LYS A 171 -20.48 4.05 -0.45
N HIS A 172 -21.19 5.14 -0.77
CA HIS A 172 -20.84 6.03 -1.88
C HIS A 172 -19.67 6.97 -1.60
N LEU A 173 -19.30 7.15 -0.33
CA LEU A 173 -18.15 7.96 0.10
C LEU A 173 -16.94 7.11 0.50
N ARG A 174 -17.15 5.81 0.73
CA ARG A 174 -16.17 4.88 1.26
C ARG A 174 -15.09 4.56 0.23
N LEU A 175 -13.84 4.67 0.64
CA LEU A 175 -12.67 4.20 -0.12
C LEU A 175 -12.53 2.69 -0.05
N ASP A 176 -11.91 2.11 -1.06
CA ASP A 176 -11.45 0.73 -0.99
C ASP A 176 -10.29 0.60 0.00
N TYR A 177 -10.10 -0.59 0.56
CA TYR A 177 -9.07 -0.81 1.58
C TYR A 177 -7.66 -0.60 1.01
N ASP A 178 -7.38 -1.21 -0.15
CA ASP A 178 -6.07 -1.08 -0.82
C ASP A 178 -5.82 0.37 -1.26
N GLU A 179 -6.85 1.08 -1.72
CA GLU A 179 -6.78 2.51 -2.03
C GLU A 179 -6.37 3.33 -0.79
N LEU A 180 -6.96 3.05 0.37
CA LEU A 180 -6.57 3.71 1.61
C LEU A 180 -5.10 3.42 1.98
N LEU A 181 -4.64 2.18 1.81
CA LEU A 181 -3.26 1.80 2.12
C LEU A 181 -2.25 2.54 1.24
N ASP A 182 -2.49 2.56 -0.07
CA ASP A 182 -1.64 3.25 -1.04
C ASP A 182 -1.58 4.76 -0.75
N LEU A 183 -2.70 5.36 -0.35
CA LEU A 183 -2.75 6.76 0.03
C LEU A 183 -2.05 7.04 1.37
N ILE A 184 -2.17 6.15 2.37
CA ILE A 184 -1.46 6.27 3.64
C ILE A 184 0.06 6.17 3.42
N ALA A 185 0.51 5.27 2.56
CA ALA A 185 1.94 5.15 2.20
C ALA A 185 2.51 6.42 1.55
N ASN A 186 1.64 7.26 0.98
CA ASN A 186 1.98 8.54 0.38
C ASN A 186 1.41 9.74 1.16
N SER A 187 1.08 9.58 2.44
CA SER A 187 0.50 10.66 3.25
C SER A 187 1.47 11.83 3.39
N VAL A 188 0.93 13.01 3.71
CA VAL A 188 1.72 14.24 3.85
C VAL A 188 2.85 14.08 4.87
N ARG A 189 2.56 13.44 6.01
CA ARG A 189 3.55 13.16 7.04
C ARG A 189 4.73 12.34 6.49
N ILE A 190 4.45 11.34 5.64
CA ILE A 190 5.50 10.51 5.02
C ILE A 190 6.28 11.31 3.96
N ARG A 191 5.59 12.09 3.12
CA ARG A 191 6.21 12.90 2.06
C ARG A 191 7.16 13.98 2.59
N VAL A 192 6.79 14.62 3.69
CA VAL A 192 7.55 15.73 4.30
C VAL A 192 8.71 15.21 5.17
N GLY A 193 8.61 14.01 5.76
CA GLY A 193 9.72 13.32 6.43
C GLY A 193 10.10 13.85 7.83
N GLY A 194 9.92 15.15 8.10
CA GLY A 194 10.12 15.77 9.42
C GLY A 194 8.85 16.36 10.03
N ALA A 195 8.60 16.12 11.32
CA ALA A 195 7.42 16.66 12.00
C ALA A 195 7.42 18.20 12.08
N ASP A 196 8.57 18.81 12.36
CA ASP A 196 8.73 20.27 12.44
C ASP A 196 8.51 20.97 11.09
N GLU A 197 8.70 20.24 9.97
CA GLU A 197 8.48 20.78 8.63
C GLU A 197 6.99 20.88 8.27
N LEU A 198 6.11 20.19 9.01
CA LEU A 198 4.65 20.25 8.84
C LEU A 198 4.04 21.59 9.23
N ILE A 199 4.80 22.44 9.93
CA ILE A 199 4.35 23.77 10.38
C ILE A 199 5.17 24.86 9.68
N LEU A 200 4.47 25.85 9.13
CA LEU A 200 5.12 27.06 8.63
C LEU A 200 5.66 27.91 9.80
N PRO A 201 6.83 28.57 9.64
CA PRO A 201 7.38 29.51 10.62
C PRO A 201 6.40 30.63 10.95
N ILE A 202 6.55 31.23 12.13
CA ILE A 202 5.68 32.27 12.73
C ILE A 202 5.59 33.58 11.91
N ASP A 203 6.36 33.70 10.82
CA ASP A 203 6.31 34.87 9.94
C ASP A 203 4.87 35.08 9.42
N PRO A 204 4.36 36.33 9.32
CA PRO A 204 2.96 36.57 9.02
C PRO A 204 2.65 36.14 7.58
N ILE A 205 2.16 34.92 7.49
CA ILE A 205 1.57 34.35 6.30
C ILE A 205 0.13 34.80 6.30
N ASP A 206 -0.13 35.90 5.60
CA ASP A 206 -1.48 36.30 5.26
C ASP A 206 -2.00 35.30 4.21
N PRO A 207 -3.06 34.51 4.51
CA PRO A 207 -3.62 33.56 3.54
C PRO A 207 -4.14 34.24 2.28
N ALA A 208 -4.39 35.56 2.33
CA ALA A 208 -4.78 36.35 1.16
C ALA A 208 -3.59 36.82 0.31
N ARG A 209 -2.33 36.53 0.71
CA ARG A 209 -1.16 36.82 -0.11
C ARG A 209 -0.99 35.79 -1.22
N TYR A 210 -0.65 36.30 -2.40
CA TYR A 210 -0.31 35.54 -3.61
C TYR A 210 0.76 34.44 -3.42
N ASP A 211 1.58 34.53 -2.38
CA ASP A 211 2.68 33.59 -2.11
C ASP A 211 2.29 32.46 -1.12
N TYR A 212 1.08 32.47 -0.55
CA TYR A 212 0.65 31.45 0.41
C TYR A 212 0.56 30.05 -0.22
N ASP A 213 -0.25 29.92 -1.28
CA ASP A 213 -0.45 28.64 -1.97
C ASP A 213 0.87 28.10 -2.52
N ARG A 214 1.67 28.99 -3.12
CA ARG A 214 3.02 28.69 -3.62
C ARG A 214 3.93 28.14 -2.52
N ARG A 215 3.99 28.78 -1.34
CA ARG A 215 4.80 28.28 -0.21
C ARG A 215 4.33 26.95 0.33
N MET A 216 3.02 26.76 0.49
CA MET A 216 2.45 25.52 1.01
C MET A 216 2.68 24.36 0.03
N ALA A 217 2.38 24.59 -1.24
CA ALA A 217 2.62 23.63 -2.30
C ALA A 217 4.11 23.28 -2.40
N ARG A 218 5.05 24.23 -2.29
CA ARG A 218 6.50 23.95 -2.28
C ARG A 218 6.91 22.98 -1.18
N ARG A 219 6.40 23.18 0.02
CA ARG A 219 6.72 22.31 1.16
C ARG A 219 6.07 20.94 1.08
N LEU A 220 4.87 20.86 0.50
CA LEU A 220 4.23 19.58 0.19
C LEU A 220 4.89 18.85 -0.99
N ARG A 221 5.89 19.47 -1.63
CA ARG A 221 6.48 19.04 -2.90
C ARG A 221 5.40 18.93 -4.00
N GLU A 222 4.33 19.72 -3.86
CA GLU A 222 3.19 19.87 -4.77
C GLU A 222 3.37 21.04 -5.75
N GLU A 223 4.10 22.09 -5.36
CA GLU A 223 4.91 22.81 -6.34
C GLU A 223 5.98 21.80 -6.75
N LYS A 224 5.67 21.09 -7.84
CA LYS A 224 6.60 21.12 -8.95
C LYS A 224 6.98 22.57 -9.08
N GLU A 225 8.13 22.91 -8.53
CA GLU A 225 8.93 23.92 -9.14
C GLU A 225 8.96 23.50 -10.63
N GLU A 226 8.13 24.17 -11.44
CA GLU A 226 8.58 24.70 -12.71
C GLU A 226 9.69 25.72 -12.37
N VAL A 227 10.76 25.36 -11.66
CA VAL A 227 11.95 25.06 -12.43
C VAL A 227 11.58 24.00 -13.46
N GLU A 228 11.46 24.46 -14.70
CA GLU A 228 12.36 23.87 -15.68
C GLU A 228 13.80 23.87 -15.09
N GLU A 229 14.09 23.02 -14.09
CA GLU A 229 15.00 21.97 -14.44
C GLU A 229 14.11 21.21 -15.41
N THR A 230 14.30 21.54 -16.68
CA THR A 230 14.60 20.50 -17.62
C THR A 230 15.49 19.51 -16.86
N VAL A 231 14.88 18.60 -16.09
CA VAL A 231 15.39 17.25 -16.01
C VAL A 231 15.16 16.81 -17.44
N GLU A 232 16.08 17.25 -18.29
CA GLU A 232 16.29 16.69 -19.59
C GLU A 232 16.25 15.19 -19.33
N PRO A 233 15.50 14.41 -20.13
CA PRO A 233 15.59 12.95 -20.03
C PRO A 233 17.07 12.64 -19.91
N VAL A 234 17.50 12.05 -18.78
CA VAL A 234 18.91 12.03 -18.33
C VAL A 234 19.80 12.04 -19.57
N PRO A 235 20.40 13.19 -19.94
CA PRO A 235 21.07 13.31 -21.23
C PRO A 235 22.12 12.23 -21.25
N ASP A 236 22.02 11.35 -22.24
CA ASP A 236 22.94 10.23 -22.36
C ASP A 236 22.91 9.28 -21.14
N LEU A 237 21.71 8.89 -20.64
CA LEU A 237 21.57 7.85 -19.60
C LEU A 237 22.42 6.63 -19.92
N GLU A 238 22.36 6.18 -21.17
CA GLU A 238 23.13 5.04 -21.66
C GLU A 238 24.64 5.29 -21.58
N GLY A 239 25.13 6.46 -22.00
CA GLY A 239 26.55 6.83 -21.87
C GLY A 239 27.01 7.03 -20.43
N ARG A 240 26.17 7.56 -19.53
CA ARG A 240 26.48 7.67 -18.09
C ARG A 240 26.54 6.30 -17.42
N LEU A 241 25.57 5.43 -17.71
CA LEU A 241 25.60 4.04 -17.26
C LEU A 241 26.81 3.29 -17.82
N ASN A 242 27.18 3.53 -19.08
CA ASN A 242 28.38 2.97 -19.69
C ASN A 242 29.67 3.51 -19.05
N ALA A 243 29.73 4.80 -18.70
CA ALA A 243 30.89 5.39 -18.02
C ALA A 243 31.06 4.82 -16.61
N ILE A 244 29.96 4.64 -15.87
CA ILE A 244 29.94 3.89 -14.62
C ILE A 244 30.49 2.49 -14.92
N ALA A 245 29.83 1.69 -15.77
CA ALA A 245 30.24 0.31 -16.06
C ALA A 245 31.73 0.15 -16.45
N GLN A 246 32.29 1.08 -17.23
CA GLN A 246 33.70 1.09 -17.63
C GLN A 246 34.67 1.38 -16.46
N GLY A 247 34.28 2.23 -15.51
CA GLY A 247 35.08 2.51 -14.31
C GLY A 247 35.21 1.33 -13.35
N TRP A 248 34.32 0.33 -13.45
CA TRP A 248 34.26 -0.85 -12.57
C TRP A 248 34.88 -2.11 -13.19
N ALA A 249 35.36 -2.04 -14.43
CA ALA A 249 35.95 -3.16 -15.13
C ALA A 249 37.45 -3.31 -14.80
N ASN A 250 37.83 -3.84 -13.63
CA ASN A 250 39.20 -4.31 -13.37
C ASN A 250 39.29 -5.47 -12.33
N ASP A 251 39.97 -6.54 -12.78
CA ASP A 251 40.84 -7.54 -12.12
C ASP A 251 40.48 -8.30 -10.83
N ASP A 252 39.26 -8.17 -10.26
CA ASP A 252 38.82 -9.04 -9.14
C ASP A 252 37.87 -10.17 -9.62
N PRO A 253 38.28 -11.46 -9.56
CA PRO A 253 37.46 -12.59 -10.00
C PRO A 253 36.20 -12.81 -9.16
N ASP A 254 36.28 -12.58 -7.84
CA ASP A 254 35.14 -12.78 -6.94
C ASP A 254 34.09 -11.70 -7.18
N TRP A 255 34.53 -10.47 -7.47
CA TRP A 255 33.67 -9.38 -7.89
C TRP A 255 32.86 -9.71 -9.16
N CYS A 256 33.54 -10.21 -10.19
CA CYS A 256 32.89 -10.57 -11.46
C CYS A 256 31.81 -11.63 -11.26
N GLN A 257 32.07 -12.62 -10.39
CA GLN A 257 31.10 -13.67 -10.07
C GLN A 257 29.80 -13.12 -9.47
N TRP A 258 29.87 -12.15 -8.56
CA TRP A 258 28.68 -11.53 -7.96
C TRP A 258 27.91 -10.64 -8.94
N VAL A 259 28.63 -9.92 -9.80
CA VAL A 259 28.06 -9.10 -10.88
C VAL A 259 27.29 -9.97 -11.86
N ASP A 260 27.92 -11.03 -12.36
CA ASP A 260 27.31 -11.94 -13.34
C ASP A 260 26.08 -12.66 -12.76
N ARG A 261 26.17 -13.11 -11.51
CA ARG A 261 25.06 -13.80 -10.84
C ARG A 261 23.86 -12.87 -10.65
N LEU A 262 24.06 -11.67 -10.11
CA LEU A 262 22.98 -10.70 -9.91
C LEU A 262 22.39 -10.24 -11.25
N ALA A 263 23.23 -9.96 -12.26
CA ALA A 263 22.78 -9.61 -13.60
C ALA A 263 21.90 -10.71 -14.21
N GLY A 264 22.32 -11.98 -14.10
CA GLY A 264 21.55 -13.13 -14.57
C GLY A 264 20.17 -13.22 -13.93
N TYR A 265 20.09 -13.07 -12.60
CA TYR A 265 18.82 -13.08 -11.89
C TYR A 265 17.91 -11.92 -12.32
N LEU A 266 18.42 -10.69 -12.29
CA LEU A 266 17.64 -9.49 -12.66
C LEU A 266 17.17 -9.50 -14.13
N GLN A 267 17.82 -10.28 -14.99
CA GLN A 267 17.42 -10.46 -16.38
C GLN A 267 16.27 -11.47 -16.53
N VAL A 268 16.18 -12.49 -15.67
CA VAL A 268 15.14 -13.54 -15.75
C VAL A 268 13.89 -13.21 -14.95
N ILE A 269 14.01 -12.44 -13.86
CA ILE A 269 12.87 -12.02 -13.02
C ILE A 269 11.83 -11.27 -13.88
N ARG A 270 10.54 -11.56 -13.67
CA ARG A 270 9.43 -10.89 -14.39
C ARG A 270 9.23 -9.46 -13.89
N GLU A 271 8.64 -8.59 -14.71
CA GLU A 271 8.47 -7.17 -14.38
C GLU A 271 7.73 -6.91 -13.05
N ARG A 272 6.66 -7.67 -12.78
CA ARG A 272 5.89 -7.56 -11.52
C ARG A 272 6.75 -7.93 -10.30
N SER A 273 7.47 -9.04 -10.37
CA SER A 273 8.39 -9.50 -9.32
C SER A 273 9.59 -8.55 -9.16
N LEU A 274 10.02 -7.89 -10.24
CA LEU A 274 11.08 -6.88 -10.19
C LEU A 274 10.61 -5.59 -9.52
N LYS A 275 9.35 -5.17 -9.74
CA LYS A 275 8.70 -4.07 -9.00
C LYS A 275 8.58 -4.38 -7.51
N GLU A 276 8.30 -5.63 -7.17
CA GLU A 276 8.25 -6.07 -5.78
C GLU A 276 9.64 -6.08 -5.13
N LEU A 277 10.65 -6.59 -5.83
CA LEU A 277 12.05 -6.52 -5.38
C LEU A 277 12.48 -5.06 -5.14
N LEU A 278 12.05 -4.12 -5.98
CA LEU A 278 12.31 -2.68 -5.81
C LEU A 278 11.68 -2.08 -4.54
N ARG A 279 10.62 -2.70 -3.99
CA ARG A 279 10.00 -2.30 -2.72
C ARG A 279 10.65 -2.97 -1.52
N LEU A 280 11.12 -4.20 -1.68
CA LEU A 280 11.70 -5.02 -0.61
C LEU A 280 13.15 -4.64 -0.29
N VAL A 281 13.87 -4.09 -1.26
CA VAL A 281 15.28 -3.70 -1.12
C VAL A 281 15.37 -2.18 -0.99
N ASP A 282 16.05 -1.71 0.05
CA ASP A 282 16.24 -0.28 0.31
C ASP A 282 16.93 0.43 -0.85
N LYS A 283 16.57 1.70 -1.07
CA LYS A 283 17.10 2.53 -2.16
C LYS A 283 18.64 2.64 -2.15
N GLU A 284 19.25 2.72 -0.98
CA GLU A 284 20.71 2.77 -0.84
C GLU A 284 21.38 1.47 -1.27
N HIS A 285 20.72 0.33 -1.02
CA HIS A 285 21.19 -0.98 -1.47
C HIS A 285 21.10 -1.11 -3.00
N TRP A 286 20.10 -0.49 -3.64
CA TRP A 286 20.02 -0.42 -5.10
C TRP A 286 21.11 0.42 -5.73
N ALA A 287 21.39 1.61 -5.18
CA ALA A 287 22.45 2.48 -5.69
C ALA A 287 23.80 1.75 -5.71
N ILE A 288 24.06 0.95 -4.69
CA ILE A 288 25.30 0.17 -4.54
C ILE A 288 25.27 -1.11 -5.41
N SER A 289 24.16 -1.83 -5.44
CA SER A 289 24.09 -3.15 -6.12
C SER A 289 24.13 -3.05 -7.64
N LEU A 290 23.65 -1.93 -8.20
CA LEU A 290 23.61 -1.69 -9.64
C LEU A 290 24.95 -1.24 -10.23
N LEU A 291 25.91 -0.87 -9.39
CA LEU A 291 27.25 -0.45 -9.83
C LEU A 291 27.92 -1.58 -10.62
N GLY A 292 28.50 -1.27 -11.78
CA GLY A 292 29.20 -2.25 -12.62
C GLY A 292 28.33 -3.35 -13.24
N LEU A 293 27.00 -3.35 -13.05
CA LEU A 293 26.11 -4.26 -13.79
C LEU A 293 26.01 -3.85 -15.28
N PRO A 294 25.69 -4.79 -16.18
CA PRO A 294 25.46 -4.47 -17.58
C PRO A 294 24.38 -3.40 -17.76
N THR A 295 24.66 -2.38 -18.57
CA THR A 295 23.75 -1.27 -18.90
C THR A 295 22.32 -1.71 -19.24
N PRO A 296 22.07 -2.81 -20.00
CA PRO A 296 20.71 -3.28 -20.28
C PRO A 296 19.93 -3.69 -19.02
N VAL A 297 20.60 -4.30 -18.03
CA VAL A 297 19.98 -4.73 -16.77
C VAL A 297 19.62 -3.53 -15.92
N VAL A 298 20.53 -2.56 -15.81
CA VAL A 298 20.28 -1.31 -15.08
C VAL A 298 19.17 -0.50 -15.74
N SER A 299 19.19 -0.38 -17.06
CA SER A 299 18.15 0.32 -17.84
C SER A 299 16.76 -0.31 -17.65
N ARG A 300 16.69 -1.64 -17.56
CA ARG A 300 15.44 -2.34 -17.26
C ARG A 300 14.87 -1.92 -15.91
N ILE A 301 15.70 -1.77 -14.89
CA ILE A 301 15.28 -1.34 -13.55
C ILE A 301 14.85 0.13 -13.56
N PHE A 302 15.65 1.00 -14.20
CA PHE A 302 15.32 2.41 -14.36
C PHE A 302 13.96 2.60 -15.06
N GLY A 303 13.66 1.78 -16.08
CA GLY A 303 12.39 1.80 -16.81
C GLY A 303 11.15 1.50 -15.95
N LEU A 304 11.31 0.97 -14.73
CA LEU A 304 10.21 0.72 -13.79
C LEU A 304 10.03 1.86 -12.77
N MET A 305 10.89 2.87 -12.82
CA MET A 305 10.91 4.00 -11.88
C MET A 305 10.45 5.29 -12.56
N SER A 306 9.96 6.25 -11.77
CA SER A 306 9.67 7.60 -12.28
C SER A 306 10.96 8.36 -12.59
N ASN A 307 10.92 9.33 -13.51
CA ASN A 307 12.11 10.11 -13.91
C ASN A 307 12.85 10.75 -12.73
N GLY A 308 12.13 11.22 -11.71
CA GLY A 308 12.73 11.77 -10.49
C GLY A 308 13.44 10.71 -9.64
N ALA A 309 12.87 9.51 -9.56
CA ALA A 309 13.50 8.39 -8.86
C ALA A 309 14.73 7.86 -9.61
N GLN A 310 14.69 7.84 -10.95
CA GLN A 310 15.85 7.55 -11.80
C GLN A 310 16.98 8.56 -11.59
N ALA A 311 16.67 9.86 -11.64
CA ALA A 311 17.66 10.92 -11.45
C ALA A 311 18.29 10.88 -10.05
N SER A 312 17.49 10.59 -9.02
CA SER A 312 18.00 10.44 -7.66
C SER A 312 18.86 9.19 -7.50
N LEU A 313 18.44 8.04 -8.01
CA LEU A 313 19.22 6.80 -7.95
C LEU A 313 20.53 6.93 -8.71
N LEU A 314 20.52 7.59 -9.87
CA LEU A 314 21.72 7.87 -10.65
C LEU A 314 22.71 8.78 -9.91
N ARG A 315 22.20 9.81 -9.23
CA ARG A 315 23.02 10.68 -8.38
C ARG A 315 23.62 9.91 -7.20
N ASP A 316 22.84 9.02 -6.58
CA ASP A 316 23.33 8.17 -5.50
C ASP A 316 24.41 7.19 -6.01
N MET A 317 24.20 6.57 -7.18
CA MET A 317 25.20 5.74 -7.86
C MET A 317 26.50 6.51 -8.15
N GLU A 318 26.39 7.74 -8.65
CA GLU A 318 27.52 8.62 -8.93
C GLU A 318 28.24 9.05 -7.64
N ASN A 319 27.51 9.31 -6.54
CA ASN A 319 28.13 9.63 -5.25
C ASN A 319 28.89 8.44 -4.65
N HIS A 320 28.47 7.21 -4.97
CA HIS A 320 29.17 5.99 -4.58
C HIS A 320 30.32 5.62 -5.55
N CYS A 321 30.51 6.39 -6.62
CA CYS A 321 31.65 6.28 -7.55
C CYS A 321 32.55 7.51 -7.39
N ASP A 322 33.79 7.36 -6.92
CA ASP A 322 34.75 8.44 -7.10
C ASP A 322 35.13 8.52 -8.59
N PHE A 323 35.20 9.71 -9.19
CA PHE A 323 35.53 9.90 -10.62
C PHE A 323 36.91 9.32 -11.01
N ASP A 324 37.71 8.90 -10.03
CA ASP A 324 39.01 8.23 -10.15
C ASP A 324 38.97 6.69 -9.98
N GLY A 325 37.78 6.07 -9.87
CA GLY A 325 37.62 4.61 -9.95
C GLY A 325 38.08 3.80 -8.73
N ILE A 326 38.22 4.43 -7.56
CA ILE A 326 38.64 3.75 -6.32
C ILE A 326 37.45 3.65 -5.35
N CYS A 327 37.04 2.42 -5.03
CA CYS A 327 36.07 2.16 -3.97
C CYS A 327 36.57 2.64 -2.62
N LEU A 328 35.72 3.34 -1.86
CA LEU A 328 35.94 3.51 -0.42
C LEU A 328 35.76 2.18 0.34
N THR A 329 35.00 1.18 -0.16
CA THR A 329 34.83 -0.15 0.48
C THR A 329 34.35 -1.29 -0.47
N HIS A 330 35.24 -2.00 -1.18
CA HIS A 330 34.87 -3.17 -2.02
C HIS A 330 34.05 -4.25 -1.26
N GLY A 331 34.41 -4.54 -0.01
CA GLY A 331 33.70 -5.53 0.81
C GLY A 331 32.31 -5.10 1.28
N HIS A 332 31.93 -3.83 1.12
CA HIS A 332 30.56 -3.39 1.40
C HIS A 332 29.63 -3.72 0.24
N VAL A 333 30.06 -3.45 -0.99
CA VAL A 333 29.26 -3.71 -2.19
C VAL A 333 28.95 -5.19 -2.37
N SER A 334 29.93 -6.09 -2.16
CA SER A 334 29.69 -7.54 -2.26
C SER A 334 28.68 -8.04 -1.24
N ARG A 335 28.72 -7.53 0.01
CA ARG A 335 27.74 -7.86 1.05
C ARG A 335 26.33 -7.34 0.72
N THR A 336 26.24 -6.14 0.14
CA THR A 336 24.97 -5.57 -0.33
C THR A 336 24.37 -6.43 -1.44
N ARG A 337 25.16 -6.86 -2.43
CA ARG A 337 24.69 -7.75 -3.50
C ARG A 337 24.29 -9.12 -2.99
N GLU A 338 25.05 -9.68 -2.05
CA GLU A 338 24.71 -10.94 -1.40
C GLU A 338 23.35 -10.84 -0.68
N SER A 339 23.08 -9.71 -0.01
CA SER A 339 21.77 -9.46 0.60
C SER A 339 20.63 -9.41 -0.43
N VAL A 340 20.83 -8.73 -1.57
CA VAL A 340 19.83 -8.69 -2.65
C VAL A 340 19.60 -10.08 -3.26
N LEU A 341 20.66 -10.85 -3.47
CA LEU A 341 20.57 -12.23 -3.96
C LEU A 341 19.84 -13.14 -2.96
N GLN A 342 20.11 -13.00 -1.67
CA GLN A 342 19.39 -13.72 -0.62
C GLN A 342 17.89 -13.40 -0.66
N VAL A 343 17.50 -12.13 -0.86
CA VAL A 343 16.08 -11.77 -1.02
C VAL A 343 15.47 -12.44 -2.25
N ILE A 344 16.16 -12.42 -3.40
CA ILE A 344 15.70 -13.07 -4.63
C ILE A 344 15.53 -14.58 -4.44
N GLU A 345 16.48 -15.25 -3.79
CA GLU A 345 16.49 -16.70 -3.56
C GLU A 345 15.46 -17.11 -2.50
N GLN A 346 15.39 -16.40 -1.37
CA GLN A 346 14.40 -16.66 -0.31
C GLN A 346 12.97 -16.43 -0.78
N LYS A 347 12.74 -15.41 -1.61
CA LYS A 347 11.42 -15.13 -2.18
C LYS A 347 11.15 -15.88 -3.49
N GLY A 348 12.12 -16.63 -4.01
CA GLY A 348 11.98 -17.43 -5.23
C GLY A 348 11.56 -16.63 -6.47
N LEU A 349 11.97 -15.35 -6.54
CA LEU A 349 11.43 -14.39 -7.51
C LEU A 349 11.85 -14.69 -8.96
N ALA A 350 12.92 -15.47 -9.14
CA ALA A 350 13.51 -15.74 -10.46
C ALA A 350 13.12 -17.10 -11.03
N ASP A 351 12.76 -18.07 -10.20
CA ASP A 351 12.51 -19.46 -10.58
C ASP A 351 11.12 -19.96 -10.11
N GLY A 352 10.23 -19.03 -9.75
CA GLY A 352 8.86 -19.35 -9.33
C GLY A 352 8.77 -20.02 -7.97
N GLY A 353 9.77 -19.85 -7.10
CA GLY A 353 9.81 -20.50 -5.78
C GLY A 353 10.68 -21.74 -5.71
N ALA A 354 11.28 -22.21 -6.81
CA ALA A 354 11.97 -23.50 -6.85
C ALA A 354 13.16 -23.61 -5.87
N ALA A 355 13.96 -22.55 -5.72
CA ALA A 355 15.05 -22.50 -4.74
C ALA A 355 14.54 -22.61 -3.30
N ARG A 356 13.41 -21.96 -3.01
CA ARG A 356 12.75 -22.02 -1.71
C ARG A 356 12.12 -23.39 -1.46
N LEU A 357 11.47 -23.96 -2.47
CA LEU A 357 10.89 -25.30 -2.40
C LEU A 357 11.93 -26.36 -2.06
N LYS A 358 13.17 -26.27 -2.59
CA LYS A 358 14.27 -27.19 -2.24
C LYS A 358 14.60 -27.22 -0.76
N THR A 359 14.38 -26.13 -0.02
CA THR A 359 14.67 -26.06 1.41
C THR A 359 13.51 -26.52 2.28
N ILE A 360 12.27 -26.45 1.76
CA ILE A 360 11.04 -26.70 2.52
C ILE A 360 10.49 -28.11 2.27
N MET A 361 10.66 -28.64 1.05
CA MET A 361 10.09 -29.93 0.65
C MET A 361 10.85 -31.10 1.27
N HIS A 362 10.11 -32.13 1.66
CA HIS A 362 10.66 -33.40 2.10
C HIS A 362 11.16 -34.21 0.89
N ALA A 363 11.91 -35.29 1.15
CA ALA A 363 12.21 -36.25 0.09
C ALA A 363 10.90 -36.68 -0.61
N PRO A 364 10.88 -36.89 -1.94
CA PRO A 364 9.66 -37.26 -2.64
C PRO A 364 9.01 -38.48 -2.00
N LEU A 365 7.82 -38.26 -1.47
CA LEU A 365 7.03 -39.19 -0.69
C LEU A 365 5.62 -39.06 -1.22
N GLY A 366 5.25 -39.92 -2.16
CA GLY A 366 3.92 -39.82 -2.73
C GLY A 366 3.62 -40.76 -3.87
N TYR A 367 2.34 -40.84 -4.15
CA TYR A 367 1.77 -41.61 -5.25
C TYR A 367 2.22 -41.01 -6.59
N GLU A 368 2.72 -41.83 -7.51
CA GLU A 368 2.96 -41.41 -8.91
C GLU A 368 1.72 -40.75 -9.54
N ALA A 369 0.53 -41.12 -9.05
CA ALA A 369 -0.74 -40.53 -9.48
C ALA A 369 -0.93 -39.06 -9.02
N PHE A 370 -0.35 -38.65 -7.89
CA PHE A 370 -0.39 -37.24 -7.49
C PHE A 370 0.52 -36.40 -8.39
N ASP A 371 1.71 -36.92 -8.71
CA ASP A 371 2.65 -36.24 -9.62
C ASP A 371 2.05 -36.11 -11.04
N ALA A 372 1.23 -37.07 -11.44
CA ALA A 372 0.48 -37.02 -12.70
C ALA A 372 -0.56 -35.88 -12.76
N LEU A 373 -1.00 -35.31 -11.62
CA LEU A 373 -1.87 -34.14 -11.65
C LEU A 373 -1.20 -32.96 -12.39
N ALA A 374 0.13 -32.88 -12.40
CA ALA A 374 0.87 -31.85 -13.13
C ALA A 374 0.68 -31.91 -14.65
N THR A 375 0.27 -33.06 -15.20
CA THR A 375 0.03 -33.25 -16.64
C THR A 375 -1.40 -32.90 -17.05
N LEU A 376 -2.29 -32.63 -16.10
CA LEU A 376 -3.64 -32.15 -16.35
C LEU A 376 -3.63 -30.76 -17.01
N ASP A 377 -4.75 -30.44 -17.67
CA ASP A 377 -4.88 -29.15 -18.32
C ASP A 377 -5.03 -28.00 -17.32
N ASP A 378 -4.83 -26.78 -17.80
CA ASP A 378 -4.87 -25.59 -16.95
C ASP A 378 -6.27 -25.34 -16.32
N GLY A 379 -7.34 -25.83 -16.95
CA GLY A 379 -8.71 -25.72 -16.44
C GLY A 379 -8.96 -26.67 -15.26
N GLU A 380 -8.51 -27.92 -15.40
CA GLU A 380 -8.60 -28.98 -14.39
C GLU A 380 -7.75 -28.65 -13.15
N LEU A 381 -6.53 -28.15 -13.35
CA LEU A 381 -5.67 -27.67 -12.25
C LEU A 381 -6.32 -26.51 -11.47
N ASN A 382 -7.02 -25.61 -12.16
CA ASN A 382 -7.74 -24.51 -11.51
C ASN A 382 -9.00 -24.98 -10.78
N ALA A 383 -9.66 -26.03 -11.26
CA ALA A 383 -10.78 -26.66 -10.55
C ALA A 383 -10.31 -27.31 -9.24
N LEU A 384 -9.16 -28.01 -9.28
CA LEU A 384 -8.53 -28.62 -8.11
C LEU A 384 -8.23 -27.60 -7.01
N TRP A 385 -7.71 -26.43 -7.37
CA TRP A 385 -7.46 -25.32 -6.44
C TRP A 385 -8.73 -24.74 -5.79
N ARG A 386 -9.89 -24.88 -6.43
CA ARG A 386 -11.18 -24.40 -5.89
C ARG A 386 -11.88 -25.43 -5.00
N GLN A 387 -11.67 -26.71 -5.28
CA GLN A 387 -12.32 -27.82 -4.57
C GLN A 387 -11.55 -28.24 -3.31
N THR A 388 -10.24 -28.00 -3.28
CA THR A 388 -9.37 -28.50 -2.21
C THR A 388 -8.90 -27.37 -1.30
N SER A 389 -8.81 -27.63 0.00
CA SER A 389 -8.38 -26.63 0.98
C SER A 389 -6.89 -26.27 0.79
N LYS A 390 -6.56 -25.01 1.08
CA LYS A 390 -5.19 -24.47 0.98
C LYS A 390 -4.18 -25.29 1.78
N ASP A 391 -4.54 -25.65 3.02
CA ASP A 391 -3.67 -26.40 3.93
C ASP A 391 -3.46 -27.84 3.46
N THR A 392 -4.49 -28.47 2.88
CA THR A 392 -4.41 -29.83 2.32
C THR A 392 -3.49 -29.86 1.11
N VAL A 393 -3.66 -28.92 0.16
CA VAL A 393 -2.79 -28.83 -1.02
C VAL A 393 -1.36 -28.47 -0.61
N GLY A 394 -1.17 -27.51 0.29
CA GLY A 394 0.14 -27.13 0.82
C GLY A 394 0.85 -28.31 1.49
N THR A 395 0.14 -29.11 2.30
CA THR A 395 0.70 -30.32 2.92
C THR A 395 1.01 -31.41 1.89
N ALA A 396 0.18 -31.58 0.86
CA ALA A 396 0.41 -32.56 -0.21
C ALA A 396 1.63 -32.20 -1.08
N LEU A 397 1.82 -30.90 -1.35
CA LEU A 397 2.94 -30.36 -2.11
C LEU A 397 4.30 -30.51 -1.39
N LEU A 398 4.33 -30.75 -0.08
CA LEU A 398 5.59 -30.96 0.65
C LEU A 398 6.31 -32.26 0.27
N GLY A 399 5.60 -33.25 -0.28
CA GLY A 399 6.15 -34.56 -0.62
C GLY A 399 6.21 -34.87 -2.11
N THR A 400 5.97 -33.92 -3.00
CA THR A 400 6.04 -34.13 -4.46
C THR A 400 7.43 -33.77 -5.02
N SER A 401 7.62 -33.80 -6.33
CA SER A 401 8.79 -33.25 -6.99
C SER A 401 8.70 -31.72 -7.10
N ILE A 402 9.86 -31.04 -7.12
CA ILE A 402 9.91 -29.57 -7.26
C ILE A 402 9.24 -29.13 -8.56
N GLU A 403 9.37 -29.92 -9.63
CA GLU A 403 8.79 -29.65 -10.94
C GLU A 403 7.25 -29.62 -10.87
N VAL A 404 6.65 -30.60 -10.20
CA VAL A 404 5.20 -30.69 -9.96
C VAL A 404 4.73 -29.55 -9.06
N ALA A 405 5.47 -29.25 -7.97
CA ALA A 405 5.13 -28.16 -7.07
C ALA A 405 5.17 -26.80 -7.77
N VAL A 406 6.21 -26.51 -8.57
CA VAL A 406 6.29 -25.30 -9.38
C VAL A 406 5.12 -25.22 -10.37
N ARG A 407 4.80 -26.32 -11.06
CA ARG A 407 3.68 -26.39 -12.01
C ARG A 407 2.33 -26.06 -11.37
N LEU A 408 2.06 -26.60 -10.19
CA LEU A 408 0.83 -26.37 -9.44
C LEU A 408 0.77 -24.94 -8.87
N LEU A 409 1.88 -24.45 -8.30
CA LEU A 409 1.97 -23.11 -7.73
C LEU A 409 1.94 -22.01 -8.80
N ASP A 410 2.37 -22.30 -10.03
CA ASP A 410 2.26 -21.40 -11.18
C ASP A 410 0.83 -21.10 -11.63
N ARG A 411 -0.17 -21.77 -11.05
CA ARG A 411 -1.61 -21.46 -11.27
C ARG A 411 -2.12 -20.40 -10.30
N LEU A 412 -1.44 -20.21 -9.17
CA LEU A 412 -1.81 -19.22 -8.20
C LEU A 412 -1.36 -17.82 -8.65
N SER A 413 -2.06 -16.79 -8.19
CA SER A 413 -1.50 -15.44 -8.25
C SER A 413 -0.18 -15.41 -7.48
N GLU A 414 0.70 -14.47 -7.84
CA GLU A 414 2.00 -14.36 -7.18
C GLU A 414 1.88 -14.19 -5.66
N ASP A 415 0.89 -13.42 -5.20
CA ASP A 415 0.61 -13.21 -3.79
C ASP A 415 0.10 -14.50 -3.11
N ALA A 416 -0.82 -15.23 -3.77
CA ALA A 416 -1.33 -16.50 -3.26
C ALA A 416 -0.26 -17.60 -3.24
N ARG A 417 0.64 -17.61 -4.23
CA ARG A 417 1.82 -18.49 -4.29
C ARG A 417 2.80 -18.16 -3.17
N GLN A 418 3.07 -16.88 -2.92
CA GLN A 418 3.95 -16.47 -1.82
C GLN A 418 3.37 -16.85 -0.47
N MET A 419 2.09 -16.59 -0.24
CA MET A 419 1.39 -17.04 0.98
C MET A 419 1.37 -18.57 1.07
N MET A 420 1.27 -19.29 -0.04
CA MET A 420 1.33 -20.75 -0.03
C MET A 420 2.72 -21.25 0.35
N LEU A 421 3.78 -20.65 -0.19
CA LEU A 421 5.16 -21.00 0.16
C LEU A 421 5.46 -20.71 1.63
N ASP A 422 4.94 -19.60 2.19
CA ASP A 422 5.05 -19.26 3.61
C ASP A 422 4.31 -20.30 4.48
N ASP A 423 3.10 -20.70 4.09
CA ASP A 423 2.32 -21.72 4.81
C ASP A 423 2.98 -23.10 4.71
N MET A 424 3.49 -23.48 3.53
CA MET A 424 4.25 -24.72 3.34
C MET A 424 5.50 -24.75 4.24
N GLU A 425 6.18 -23.62 4.43
CA GLU A 425 7.32 -23.52 5.33
C GLU A 425 6.92 -23.81 6.78
N SER A 426 5.82 -23.23 7.24
CA SER A 426 5.25 -23.54 8.56
C SER A 426 4.85 -25.01 8.69
N LEU A 427 4.19 -25.56 7.67
CA LEU A 427 3.70 -26.94 7.67
C LEU A 427 4.83 -27.96 7.60
N SER A 428 5.95 -27.62 6.96
CA SER A 428 7.09 -28.54 6.77
C SER A 428 7.71 -29.01 8.10
N ALA A 429 7.67 -28.16 9.13
CA ALA A 429 8.17 -28.46 10.47
C ALA A 429 7.17 -29.27 11.31
N GLU A 430 5.88 -29.19 11.00
CA GLU A 430 4.79 -29.77 11.80
C GLU A 430 4.28 -31.11 11.28
N LYS A 431 4.31 -31.32 9.96
CA LYS A 431 3.66 -32.47 9.29
C LYS A 431 4.60 -33.65 9.15
N THR A 432 4.09 -34.84 9.46
CA THR A 432 4.81 -36.11 9.28
C THR A 432 4.63 -36.67 7.87
N THR A 433 5.45 -37.64 7.50
CA THR A 433 5.34 -38.33 6.20
C THR A 433 3.98 -39.01 5.99
N ALA A 434 3.33 -39.46 7.06
CA ALA A 434 1.99 -40.03 7.02
C ALA A 434 0.91 -38.96 6.73
N ASP A 435 1.08 -37.75 7.27
CA ASP A 435 0.17 -36.62 7.02
C ASP A 435 0.26 -36.15 5.57
N ILE A 436 1.47 -36.11 5.01
CA ILE A 436 1.72 -35.76 3.60
C ILE A 436 1.04 -36.79 2.68
N GLN A 437 1.20 -38.09 2.94
CA GLN A 437 0.54 -39.14 2.15
C GLN A 437 -0.98 -39.09 2.26
N GLN A 438 -1.52 -38.77 3.44
CA GLN A 438 -2.96 -38.62 3.61
C GLN A 438 -3.48 -37.39 2.86
N ALA A 439 -2.78 -36.26 2.93
CA ALA A 439 -3.14 -35.05 2.20
C ALA A 439 -3.12 -35.27 0.68
N GLN A 440 -2.14 -36.00 0.15
CA GLN A 440 -2.12 -36.37 -1.28
C GLN A 440 -3.30 -37.25 -1.68
N ARG A 441 -3.72 -38.20 -0.83
CA ARG A 441 -4.94 -38.99 -1.08
C ARG A 441 -6.18 -38.13 -1.05
N ASP A 442 -6.28 -37.20 -0.10
CA ASP A 442 -7.44 -36.33 0.02
C ASP A 442 -7.59 -35.42 -1.21
N VAL A 443 -6.47 -34.91 -1.76
CA VAL A 443 -6.45 -34.14 -3.02
C VAL A 443 -6.85 -35.00 -4.23
N LEU A 444 -6.40 -36.26 -4.28
CA LEU A 444 -6.77 -37.17 -5.36
C LEU A 444 -8.27 -37.51 -5.33
N MET A 445 -8.85 -37.66 -4.13
CA MET A 445 -10.27 -37.97 -3.97
C MET A 445 -11.18 -36.75 -4.16
N SER A 446 -10.70 -35.53 -3.91
CA SER A 446 -11.46 -34.29 -4.18
C SER A 446 -11.53 -33.93 -5.67
N TRP A 447 -10.71 -34.57 -6.51
CA TRP A 447 -10.70 -34.36 -7.95
C TRP A 447 -11.81 -35.13 -8.67
N ASP A 448 -12.27 -36.26 -8.11
CA ASP A 448 -13.32 -37.10 -8.71
C ASP A 448 -14.31 -37.57 -7.62
N ASP A 449 -15.33 -36.74 -7.37
CA ASP A 449 -16.32 -36.89 -6.29
C ASP A 449 -17.13 -38.22 -6.35
N ASP A 450 -17.16 -38.90 -7.51
CA ASP A 450 -17.97 -40.10 -7.75
C ASP A 450 -17.14 -41.38 -7.95
N ALA A 451 -15.80 -41.31 -7.94
CA ALA A 451 -14.92 -42.45 -8.22
C ALA A 451 -14.30 -43.06 -6.96
N THR A 452 -14.14 -44.39 -6.96
CA THR A 452 -13.31 -45.07 -5.96
C THR A 452 -11.83 -44.76 -6.20
N MET A 453 -10.99 -44.79 -5.16
CA MET A 453 -9.54 -44.57 -5.28
C MET A 453 -8.90 -45.44 -6.39
N ASP A 454 -9.38 -46.68 -6.57
CA ASP A 454 -8.89 -47.58 -7.62
C ASP A 454 -9.30 -47.12 -9.04
N GLU A 455 -10.47 -46.49 -9.19
CA GLU A 455 -10.95 -45.91 -10.45
C GLU A 455 -10.23 -44.60 -10.79
N THR A 456 -10.01 -43.72 -9.81
CA THR A 456 -9.23 -42.47 -9.99
C THR A 456 -7.78 -42.80 -10.38
N LEU A 457 -7.15 -43.78 -9.70
CA LEU A 457 -5.81 -44.25 -10.04
C LEU A 457 -5.76 -44.92 -11.43
N ALA A 458 -6.83 -45.59 -11.86
CA ALA A 458 -6.93 -46.19 -13.20
C ALA A 458 -7.08 -45.11 -14.29
N GLY A 459 -7.88 -44.08 -14.06
CA GLY A 459 -8.03 -42.92 -14.96
C GLY A 459 -6.73 -42.16 -15.14
N ILE A 460 -6.02 -41.88 -14.05
CA ILE A 460 -4.71 -41.21 -14.08
C ILE A 460 -3.66 -42.05 -14.82
N ARG A 461 -3.65 -43.38 -14.61
CA ARG A 461 -2.75 -44.28 -15.35
C ARG A 461 -3.06 -44.33 -16.86
N ALA A 462 -4.33 -44.20 -17.24
CA ALA A 462 -4.71 -44.12 -18.66
C ALA A 462 -4.21 -42.80 -19.30
N ILE A 463 -4.35 -41.67 -18.60
CA ILE A 463 -3.83 -40.36 -19.04
C ILE A 463 -2.30 -40.40 -19.21
N LEU A 464 -1.58 -40.98 -18.25
CA LEU A 464 -0.12 -41.17 -18.33
C LEU A 464 0.30 -42.09 -19.49
N ALA A 465 -0.51 -43.10 -19.84
CA ALA A 465 -0.23 -43.99 -20.96
C ALA A 465 -0.46 -43.32 -22.33
N GLU A 466 -1.44 -42.43 -22.44
CA GLU A 466 -1.70 -41.64 -23.66
C GLU A 466 -0.67 -40.53 -23.90
N SER A 467 -0.14 -39.93 -22.83
CA SER A 467 0.90 -38.89 -22.93
C SER A 467 2.32 -39.42 -23.18
N ALA A 468 2.51 -40.75 -23.13
CA ALA A 468 3.77 -41.44 -23.44
C ALA A 468 3.84 -42.04 -24.87
N SER A 469 2.75 -41.97 -25.66
CA SER A 469 2.70 -42.37 -27.07
C SER A 469 2.85 -41.18 -28.00
#